data_AF-A0A382X3W1-F1
#
_entry.id   AF-A0A382X3W1-F1
#
_cell.length_a   1.000
_cell.length_b   1.000
_cell.length_c   1.000
_cell.angle_alpha   90.00
_cell.angle_beta   90.00
_cell.angle_gamma   90.00
#
_symmetry.space_group_name_H-M   'P 1'
#
loop_
_entity.id
_entity.type
_entity.pdbx_description
1 polymer ?
#
loop_
_entity_poly.entity_id
_entity_poly.type
_entity_poly.pdbx_seq_one_letter_code
_entity_poly.pdbx_strand_id
1 'polypeptide(L)' 'MKNAGLEDVKIFAGGIIPKQDYEELEALGIKGIFGPGTSLGDIVSYVNEI' A
#
# COMPACT_ATOMS: atom_id res chain seq x y z
N MET A 1 2.76 -0.20 14.26
CA MET A 1 3.78 0.73 13.73
C MET A 1 3.91 1.99 14.59
N LYS A 2 2.82 2.68 14.93
CA LYS A 2 2.84 3.87 15.82
C LYS A 2 3.62 3.68 17.14
N ASN A 3 3.34 2.61 17.88
CA ASN A 3 4.03 2.33 19.15
C ASN A 3 5.52 1.94 19.01
N ALA A 4 5.98 1.68 17.78
CA ALA A 4 7.37 1.35 17.49
C ALA A 4 8.17 2.56 16.94
N GLY A 5 7.57 3.76 16.88
CA GLY A 5 8.21 4.96 16.34
C GLY A 5 8.43 4.93 14.82
N LEU A 6 7.71 4.05 14.09
CA LEU A 6 7.85 3.86 12.64
C LEU A 6 6.83 4.69 11.86
N GLU A 7 6.59 5.93 12.25
CA GLU A 7 5.59 6.79 11.59
C GLU A 7 5.99 7.18 10.17
N ASP A 8 7.29 7.14 9.86
CA ASP A 8 7.84 7.44 8.54
C ASP A 8 7.80 6.23 7.57
N VAL A 9 7.42 5.05 8.06
CA VAL A 9 7.39 3.83 7.23
C VAL A 9 6.09 3.77 6.45
N LYS A 10 6.20 3.83 5.13
CA LYS A 10 5.08 3.71 4.20
C LYS A 10 4.66 2.24 4.09
N ILE A 11 3.35 2.00 4.15
CA ILE A 11 2.76 0.66 4.05
C ILE A 11 2.01 0.57 2.72
N PHE A 12 2.17 -0.54 2.02
CA PHE A 12 1.38 -0.89 0.85
C PHE A 12 0.83 -2.30 1.01
N ALA A 13 -0.32 -2.57 0.40
CA ALA A 13 -0.99 -3.86 0.41
C ALA A 13 -0.91 -4.51 -0.98
N GLY A 14 -0.85 -5.83 -1.01
CA GLY A 14 -0.83 -6.61 -2.24
C GLY A 14 -1.75 -7.82 -2.17
N GLY A 15 -2.24 -8.28 -3.33
CA GLY A 15 -3.06 -9.49 -3.46
C GLY A 15 -4.48 -9.21 -3.93
N ILE A 16 -5.39 -10.16 -3.69
CA ILE A 16 -6.80 -10.04 -4.08
C ILE A 16 -7.54 -9.27 -2.99
N ILE A 17 -7.69 -7.96 -3.18
CA ILE A 17 -8.38 -7.06 -2.24
C ILE A 17 -9.69 -6.59 -2.89
N PRO A 18 -10.85 -6.78 -2.24
CA PRO A 18 -12.12 -6.23 -2.71
C PRO A 18 -12.08 -4.70 -2.83
N LYS A 19 -12.63 -4.13 -3.91
CA LYS A 19 -12.65 -2.67 -4.12
C LYS A 19 -13.33 -1.89 -3.00
N GLN A 20 -14.33 -2.49 -2.35
CA GLN A 20 -15.05 -1.87 -1.23
C GLN A 20 -14.15 -1.65 0.01
N ASP A 21 -13.04 -2.42 0.12
CA ASP A 21 -12.13 -2.34 1.26
C ASP A 21 -11.06 -1.25 1.05
N TYR A 22 -10.95 -0.67 -0.15
CA TYR A 22 -9.87 0.26 -0.50
C TYR A 22 -9.94 1.54 0.34
N GLU A 23 -11.13 2.10 0.51
CA GLU A 23 -11.34 3.34 1.27
C GLU A 23 -10.98 3.16 2.75
N GLU A 24 -11.32 2.00 3.34
CA GLU A 24 -10.94 1.66 4.71
C GLU A 24 -9.42 1.46 4.84
N LEU A 25 -8.80 0.75 3.90
CA LEU A 25 -7.35 0.50 3.90
C LEU A 25 -6.55 1.79 3.76
N GLU A 26 -6.99 2.72 2.90
CA GLU A 26 -6.37 4.05 2.77
C GLU A 26 -6.50 4.86 4.07
N ALA A 27 -7.67 4.83 4.72
CA ALA A 27 -7.89 5.49 6.01
C ALA A 27 -7.02 4.91 7.14
N LEU A 28 -6.70 3.61 7.08
CA LEU A 28 -5.78 2.94 7.99
C LEU A 28 -4.29 3.29 7.73
N GLY A 29 -4.00 4.03 6.66
CA GLY A 29 -2.66 4.51 6.32
C GLY A 29 -1.93 3.67 5.28
N ILE A 30 -2.62 2.76 4.59
CA ILE A 30 -2.06 2.07 3.42
C ILE A 30 -2.01 3.08 2.26
N LYS A 31 -0.80 3.26 1.70
CA LYS A 31 -0.54 4.26 0.67
C LYS A 31 -0.64 3.71 -0.75
N GLY A 32 -0.49 2.39 -0.93
CA GLY A 32 -0.61 1.74 -2.23
C GLY A 32 -1.30 0.39 -2.12
N ILE A 33 -2.16 0.06 -3.08
CA ILE A 33 -2.87 -1.22 -3.18
C ILE A 33 -2.55 -1.84 -4.54
N PHE A 34 -1.89 -3.00 -4.53
CA PHE A 34 -1.41 -3.70 -5.71
C PHE A 34 -2.17 -5.01 -5.93
N GLY A 35 -3.08 -5.00 -6.89
CA GLY A 35 -3.95 -6.12 -7.20
C GLY A 35 -3.26 -7.26 -7.96
N PRO A 36 -4.01 -8.33 -8.28
CA PRO A 36 -3.52 -9.40 -9.14
C PRO A 36 -3.12 -8.86 -10.52
N GLY A 37 -1.94 -9.24 -11.00
CA GLY A 37 -1.43 -8.81 -12.30
C GLY A 37 -0.71 -7.46 -12.29
N THR A 38 -0.63 -6.75 -11.15
CA THR A 38 0.26 -5.59 -11.03
C THR A 38 1.70 -6.02 -11.34
N SER A 39 2.38 -5.29 -12.22
CA SER A 39 3.75 -5.61 -12.57
C SER A 39 4.71 -5.21 -11.45
N LEU A 40 5.82 -5.94 -11.32
CA LEU A 40 6.88 -5.54 -10.39
C LEU A 40 7.42 -4.14 -10.74
N GLY A 41 7.46 -3.78 -12.02
CA GLY A 41 7.90 -2.47 -12.49
C GLY A 41 7.03 -1.33 -11.94
N ASP A 42 5.71 -1.53 -11.88
CA ASP A 42 4.78 -0.55 -11.32
C ASP A 42 5.00 -0.37 -9.82
N ILE A 43 5.23 -1.48 -9.09
CA ILE A 43 5.52 -1.43 -7.65
C ILE A 43 6.84 -0.70 -7.38
N VAL A 44 7.88 -1.00 -8.16
CA VAL A 44 9.19 -0.34 -8.02
C VAL A 44 9.11 1.13 -8.36
N SER A 45 8.39 1.49 -9.42
CA SER A 45 8.20 2.90 -9.82
C SER A 45 7.46 3.66 -8.72
N TYR A 46 6.37 3.09 -8.19
CA TYR A 46 5.63 3.65 -7.07
C TYR A 46 6.52 3.88 -5.85
N VAL A 47 7.37 2.91 -5.48
CA VAL A 47 8.30 3.04 -4.33
C VAL A 47 9.35 4.14 -4.54
N ASN A 48 9.81 4.35 -5.77
CA ASN A 48 10.79 5.39 -6.07
C ASN A 48 10.19 6.81 -6.14
N GLU A 49 8.89 6.93 -6.39
CA GLU A 49 8.18 8.22 -6.49
C GLU A 49 7.72 8.77 -5.13
N ILE A 50 7.60 7.92 -4.11
CA ILE A 50 7.10 8.29 -2.78
C ILE A 50 8.18 8.79 -1.83
#